data_AF-A0A957QRT1-F1
#
_entry.id   AF-A0A957QRT1-F1
#
_cell.length_a   1.000
_cell.length_b   1.000
_cell.length_c   1.000
_cell.angle_alpha   90.00
_cell.angle_beta   90.00
_cell.angle_gamma   90.00
#
_symmetry.space_group_name_H-M   'P 1'
#
loop_
_entity.id
_entity.type
_entity.pdbx_description
1 polymer ?
#
loop_
_entity_poly.entity_id
_entity_poly.type
_entity_poly.pdbx_seq_one_letter_code
_entity_poly.pdbx_strand_id
1 'polypeptide(L)'
;EVVLVVMGLPIRLDGSESSMTRWVRHYSAELAENLTVPLVYWDESYTTQQAHELLQERGVTQWQKRKEQVDAVAAAFILQGYLDAQQKEYDESGAA
;
A
#
# COMPACT_ATOMS: atom_id res chain seq x y z
N GLU A 1 10.01 2.27 -16.93
CA GLU A 1 11.03 1.74 -16.01
C GLU A 1 10.49 1.84 -14.60
N VAL A 2 10.79 0.88 -13.72
CA VAL A 2 10.39 0.94 -12.30
C VAL A 2 11.53 1.63 -11.54
N VAL A 3 11.20 2.61 -10.70
CA VAL A 3 12.18 3.40 -9.94
C VAL A 3 12.03 3.25 -8.42
N LEU A 4 10.88 2.75 -7.95
CA LEU A 4 10.52 2.66 -6.55
C LEU A 4 9.46 1.57 -6.37
N VAL A 5 9.54 0.84 -5.27
CA VAL A 5 8.48 -0.07 -4.79
C VAL A 5 7.86 0.53 -3.53
N VAL A 6 6.53 0.61 -3.50
CA VAL A 6 5.76 1.04 -2.34
C VAL A 6 5.08 -0.17 -1.72
N MET A 7 5.27 -0.39 -0.43
CA MET A 7 4.68 -1.50 0.31
C MET A 7 3.82 -0.99 1.46
N GLY A 8 2.59 -1.50 1.58
CA GLY A 8 1.74 -1.23 2.73
C GLY A 8 2.35 -1.75 4.02
N LEU A 9 2.28 -0.96 5.08
CA LEU A 9 2.74 -1.33 6.41
C LEU A 9 1.58 -1.15 7.39
N PRO A 10 0.93 -2.24 7.83
CA PRO A 10 -0.20 -2.14 8.73
C PRO A 10 0.33 -1.85 10.13
N ILE A 11 0.30 -0.60 10.58
CA ILE A 11 0.64 -0.19 11.94
C ILE A 11 -0.67 0.01 12.72
N ARG A 12 -0.65 -0.29 14.02
CA ARG A 12 -1.81 0.02 14.87
C ARG A 12 -1.90 1.52 15.08
N LEU A 13 -3.11 2.00 15.39
CA LEU A 13 -3.39 3.42 15.66
C LEU A 13 -2.56 3.99 16.83
N ASP A 14 -2.14 3.14 17.77
CA ASP A 14 -1.27 3.52 18.89
C ASP A 14 0.23 3.49 18.54
N GLY A 15 0.57 3.24 17.28
CA GLY A 15 1.94 3.10 16.78
C GLY A 15 2.60 1.75 17.08
N SER A 16 1.90 0.83 17.78
CA SER A 16 2.48 -0.48 18.12
C SER A 16 2.47 -1.45 16.94
N GLU A 17 3.46 -2.34 16.90
CA GLU A 17 3.54 -3.36 15.86
C GLU A 17 2.63 -4.55 16.15
N SER A 18 1.95 -5.02 15.12
CA SER A 18 1.23 -6.30 15.13
C SER A 18 2.13 -7.44 14.62
N SER A 19 1.66 -8.69 14.75
CA SER A 19 2.30 -9.84 14.11
C SER A 19 2.40 -9.68 12.59
N MET A 20 1.39 -9.06 11.97
CA MET A 20 1.39 -8.76 10.54
C MET A 20 2.45 -7.71 10.20
N THR A 21 2.55 -6.63 10.98
CA THR A 21 3.57 -5.58 10.79
C THR A 21 4.97 -6.20 10.79
N ARG A 22 5.26 -7.05 11.77
CA ARG A 22 6.54 -7.73 11.89
C ARG A 22 6.81 -8.66 10.72
N TRP A 23 5.80 -9.41 10.29
CA TRP A 23 5.91 -10.30 9.13
C TRP A 23 6.22 -9.50 7.85
N VAL A 24 5.49 -8.41 7.61
CA VAL A 24 5.72 -7.52 6.46
C VAL A 24 7.13 -6.95 6.48
N ARG A 25 7.63 -6.49 7.63
CA ARG A 25 9.01 -6.00 7.77
C ARG A 25 10.06 -7.06 7.46
N HIS A 26 9.87 -8.28 7.97
CA HIS A 26 10.78 -9.37 7.68
C HIS A 26 10.80 -9.70 6.18
N TYR A 27 9.61 -9.88 5.59
CA TYR A 27 9.46 -10.22 4.18
C TYR A 27 10.04 -9.13 3.27
N SER A 28 9.80 -7.87 3.58
CA SER A 28 10.33 -6.74 2.79
C SER A 28 11.83 -6.57 2.92
N ALA A 29 12.44 -6.94 4.05
CA ALA A 29 13.90 -6.95 4.18
C ALA A 29 14.52 -7.96 3.20
N GLU A 30 14.01 -9.19 3.17
CA GLU A 30 14.46 -10.22 2.23
C GLU A 30 14.17 -9.84 0.77
N LEU A 31 13.01 -9.22 0.52
CA LEU A 31 12.65 -8.75 -0.82
C LEU A 31 13.59 -7.64 -1.29
N ALA A 32 13.91 -6.68 -0.43
CA ALA A 32 14.76 -5.54 -0.76
C ALA A 32 16.17 -5.98 -1.19
N GLU A 33 16.71 -7.07 -0.63
CA GLU A 33 17.99 -7.64 -1.07
C GLU A 33 17.98 -8.09 -2.53
N ASN A 34 16.80 -8.36 -3.09
CA ASN A 34 16.61 -8.84 -4.46
C ASN A 34 16.08 -7.76 -5.42
N LEU A 35 15.85 -6.54 -4.93
CA LEU A 35 15.37 -5.42 -5.73
C LEU A 35 16.53 -4.53 -6.17
N THR A 36 16.47 -4.06 -7.42
CA THR A 36 17.40 -3.04 -7.95
C THR A 36 16.93 -1.62 -7.65
N VAL A 37 15.76 -1.48 -7.03
CA VAL A 37 15.09 -0.21 -6.73
C VAL A 37 14.80 -0.12 -5.23
N PRO A 38 14.76 1.10 -4.68
CA PRO A 38 14.36 1.30 -3.29
C PRO A 38 12.95 0.75 -3.02
N LEU A 39 12.75 0.26 -1.81
CA LEU A 39 11.45 -0.11 -1.25
C LEU A 39 11.13 0.85 -0.10
N VAL A 40 9.95 1.46 -0.15
CA VAL A 40 9.43 2.33 0.91
C VAL A 40 8.14 1.77 1.50
N TYR A 41 7.91 2.07 2.78
CA TYR A 41 6.65 1.72 3.44
C TYR A 41 5.65 2.85 3.36
N TRP A 42 4.38 2.50 3.22
CA TRP A 42 3.25 3.42 3.29
C TRP A 42 2.25 2.94 4.34
N ASP A 43 1.80 3.84 5.21
CA ASP A 43 0.82 3.52 6.24
C ASP A 43 -0.58 3.37 5.60
N GLU A 44 -1.17 2.20 5.78
CA GLU A 44 -2.48 1.82 5.24
C GLU A 44 -3.67 2.51 5.94
N SER A 45 -3.42 3.32 6.97
CA SER A 45 -4.46 3.96 7.81
C SER A 45 -5.54 4.74 7.05
N TYR A 46 -5.31 5.10 5.78
CA TYR A 46 -6.29 5.80 4.94
C TYR A 46 -7.10 4.91 3.98
N THR A 47 -6.74 3.63 3.78
CA THR A 47 -7.16 2.89 2.58
C THR A 47 -8.15 1.76 2.81
N THR A 48 -8.31 1.26 4.05
CA THR A 48 -9.07 0.02 4.29
C THR A 48 -10.58 0.18 4.09
N GLN A 49 -11.16 1.33 4.43
CA GLN A 49 -12.61 1.56 4.33
C GLN A 49 -13.06 1.77 2.87
N GLN A 50 -12.35 2.63 2.12
CA GLN A 50 -12.67 2.95 0.73
C GLN A 50 -12.43 1.75 -0.21
N ALA A 51 -11.39 0.95 0.04
CA ALA A 51 -11.14 -0.27 -0.71
C ALA A 51 -12.25 -1.32 -0.49
N HIS A 52 -12.73 -1.46 0.75
CA HIS A 52 -13.78 -2.43 1.07
C HIS A 52 -15.12 -2.07 0.40
N GLU A 53 -15.48 -0.78 0.37
CA GLU A 53 -16.69 -0.28 -0.29
C GLU A 53 -16.65 -0.53 -1.81
N LEU A 54 -15.53 -0.20 -2.48
CA LEU A 54 -15.37 -0.40 -3.93
C LEU A 54 -15.47 -1.89 -4.35
N LEU A 55 -15.06 -2.81 -3.47
CA LEU A 55 -15.07 -4.25 -3.73
C LEU A 55 -16.43 -4.90 -3.48
N GLN A 56 -17.29 -4.29 -2.67
CA GLN A 56 -18.68 -4.73 -2.49
C GLN A 56 -19.54 -4.38 -3.72
N GLU A 57 -19.29 -3.22 -4.36
CA GLU A 57 -20.05 -2.76 -5.52
C GLU A 57 -19.85 -3.61 -6.79
N ARG A 58 -18.72 -4.31 -6.93
CA ARG A 58 -18.36 -5.01 -8.18
C ARG A 58 -18.98 -6.41 -8.38
N GLY A 59 -19.82 -6.90 -7.47
CA GLY A 59 -20.70 -8.08 -7.72
C GLY A 59 -19.99 -9.40 -8.10
N VAL A 60 -18.73 -9.60 -7.70
CA VAL A 60 -17.91 -10.74 -8.13
C VAL A 60 -18.23 -11.99 -7.31
N THR A 61 -18.88 -12.98 -7.93
CA THR A 61 -19.37 -14.21 -7.27
C THR A 61 -18.31 -15.31 -7.13
N GLN A 62 -17.18 -15.22 -7.84
CA GLN A 62 -16.09 -16.21 -7.75
C GLN A 62 -15.04 -15.76 -6.73
N TRP A 63 -14.96 -16.44 -5.59
CA TRP A 63 -14.12 -16.07 -4.43
C TRP A 63 -12.63 -15.86 -4.76
N GLN A 64 -12.03 -16.71 -5.59
CA GLN A 64 -10.60 -16.60 -5.96
C GLN A 64 -10.32 -15.34 -6.79
N LYS A 65 -11.13 -15.10 -7.84
CA LYS A 65 -11.06 -13.87 -8.64
C LYS A 65 -11.36 -12.63 -7.79
N ARG A 66 -12.25 -12.76 -6.82
CA ARG A 66 -12.53 -11.70 -5.86
C ARG A 66 -11.27 -11.37 -5.05
N LYS A 67 -10.55 -12.37 -4.53
CA LYS A 67 -9.33 -12.14 -3.74
C LYS A 67 -8.22 -11.46 -4.54
N GLU A 68 -7.90 -11.94 -5.75
CA GLU A 68 -6.87 -11.30 -6.59
C GLU A 68 -7.24 -9.86 -6.95
N GLN A 69 -8.52 -9.60 -7.24
CA GLN A 69 -9.01 -8.25 -7.48
C GLN A 69 -8.98 -7.38 -6.22
N VAL A 70 -9.29 -7.94 -5.06
CA VAL A 70 -9.15 -7.26 -3.76
C VAL A 70 -7.70 -6.83 -3.54
N ASP A 71 -6.75 -7.75 -3.75
CA ASP A 71 -5.32 -7.50 -3.52
C ASP A 71 -4.78 -6.43 -4.48
N ALA A 72 -5.15 -6.50 -5.77
CA ALA A 72 -4.76 -5.49 -6.76
C ALA A 72 -5.37 -4.10 -6.47
N VAL A 73 -6.63 -4.07 -6.04
CA VAL A 73 -7.32 -2.81 -5.67
C VAL A 73 -6.66 -2.21 -4.42
N ALA A 74 -6.37 -3.01 -3.40
CA ALA A 74 -5.67 -2.55 -2.21
C ALA A 74 -4.28 -1.96 -2.55
N ALA A 75 -3.51 -2.64 -3.40
CA ALA A 75 -2.22 -2.14 -3.87
C ALA A 75 -2.34 -0.80 -4.63
N ALA A 76 -3.39 -0.64 -5.45
CA ALA A 76 -3.65 0.61 -6.15
C ALA A 76 -3.97 1.76 -5.18
N PHE A 77 -4.75 1.50 -4.13
CA PHE A 77 -5.05 2.50 -3.09
C PHE A 77 -3.80 2.90 -2.29
N ILE A 78 -2.94 1.95 -1.94
CA ILE A 78 -1.65 2.22 -1.28
C ILE A 78 -0.80 3.14 -2.15
N LEU A 79 -0.66 2.82 -3.44
CA LEU A 79 0.12 3.63 -4.37
C LEU A 79 -0.49 5.03 -4.55
N GLN A 80 -1.81 5.13 -4.69
CA GLN A 80 -2.49 6.42 -4.82
C GLN A 80 -2.24 7.31 -3.60
N GLY A 81 -2.38 6.77 -2.40
CA GLY A 81 -2.12 7.52 -1.16
C GLY A 81 -0.68 8.03 -1.08
N TYR A 82 0.30 7.21 -1.48
CA TYR A 82 1.70 7.64 -1.55
C TYR A 82 1.91 8.78 -2.57
N LEU A 83 1.38 8.65 -3.78
CA LEU A 83 1.51 9.66 -4.84
C LEU A 83 0.86 10.99 -4.46
N ASP A 84 -0.33 10.95 -3.85
CA ASP A 84 -1.04 12.16 -3.40
C ASP A 84 -0.24 12.94 -2.36
N ALA A 85 0.40 12.23 -1.42
CA ALA A 85 1.25 12.87 -0.42
C ALA A 85 2.52 13.48 -1.03
N GLN A 86 3.15 12.80 -1.99
CA GLN A 86 4.30 13.33 -2.70
C GLN A 86 3.95 14.55 -3.56
N GLN A 87 2.78 14.55 -4.22
CA GLN A 87 2.30 15.71 -4.97
C GLN A 87 2.12 16.93 -4.06
N LYS A 88 1.52 16.73 -2.89
CA LYS A 88 1.32 17.81 -1.92
C LYS A 88 2.65 18.39 -1.43
N GLU A 89 3.63 17.54 -1.12
CA GLU A 89 4.97 17.98 -0.70
C GLU A 89 5.71 18.72 -1.83
N TYR A 90 5.55 18.28 -3.09
CA TYR A 90 6.07 18.96 -4.27
C TYR A 90 5.46 20.36 -4.46
N ASP A 91 4.14 20.47 -4.30
CA ASP A 91 3.41 21.74 -4.42
C ASP A 91 3.80 22.72 -3.30
N GLU A 92 3.95 22.22 -2.05
CA GLU A 92 4.31 23.04 -0.88
C GLU A 92 5.78 23.47 -0.87
N SER A 93 6.68 22.70 -1.49
CA SER A 93 8.11 23.03 -1.62
C SER A 93 8.41 24.08 -2.70
N GLY A 94 7.41 24.55 -3.44
CA GLY A 94 7.52 25.68 -4.37
C GLY A 94 8.28 25.36 -5.66
N ALA A 95 8.34 24.09 -6.07
CA ALA A 95 8.95 23.66 -7.33
C ALA A 95 8.01 23.82 -8.55
N ALA A 96 7.12 24.82 -8.52
CA ALA A 96 6.18 25.17 -9.58
C ALA A 96 6.59 26.47 -10.30
#